data_AF-A0A7R9ZVZ8-F1
#
_entry.id   AF-A0A7R9ZVZ8-F1
#
_cell.length_a   1.000
_cell.length_b   1.000
_cell.length_c   1.000
_cell.angle_alpha   90.00
_cell.angle_beta   90.00
_cell.angle_gamma   90.00
#
_symmetry.space_group_name_H-M   'P 1'
#
loop_
_entity.id
_entity.type
_entity.pdbx_description
1 polymer ?
#
loop_
_entity_poly.entity_id
_entity_poly.type
_entity_poly.pdbx_seq_one_letter_code
_entity_poly.pdbx_strand_id
1 'polypeptide(L)'
;ADKAELAPLADGLRRRFWVEASMVRQLVAGADRDADGGLGPGEFQALVRAAREQSPFGGVPPKAVAFVHKADRNGNHVIDGAELQLLAKRFHHRFGVAEERFKRAQKASDADSDGRLQPQELGHLLTMLG
;
A
#
# COMPACT_ATOMS: atom_id res chain seq x y z
N ALA A 1 -2.03 -28.50 -18.82
CA ALA A 1 -1.63 -27.69 -17.65
C ALA A 1 -2.69 -26.61 -17.52
N ASP A 2 -3.46 -26.63 -16.44
CA ASP A 2 -4.49 -25.64 -16.15
C ASP A 2 -3.85 -24.24 -16.13
N LYS A 3 -4.10 -23.48 -17.20
CA LYS A 3 -3.69 -22.08 -17.29
C LYS A 3 -4.61 -21.28 -16.38
N ALA A 4 -4.04 -20.51 -15.46
CA ALA A 4 -4.83 -19.66 -14.59
C ALA A 4 -5.37 -18.48 -15.41
N GLU A 5 -6.69 -18.26 -15.36
CA GLU A 5 -7.32 -17.12 -16.02
C GLU A 5 -6.76 -15.80 -15.47
N LEU A 6 -6.39 -14.89 -16.37
CA LEU A 6 -5.69 -13.64 -16.01
C LEU A 6 -6.54 -12.72 -15.11
N ALA A 7 -7.87 -12.74 -15.26
CA ALA A 7 -8.79 -11.88 -14.52
C ALA A 7 -8.86 -12.19 -13.00
N PRO A 8 -9.17 -13.44 -12.56
CA PRO A 8 -9.17 -13.76 -11.12
C PRO A 8 -7.79 -13.61 -10.48
N LEU A 9 -6.75 -13.84 -11.27
CA LEU A 9 -5.35 -13.75 -10.84
C LEU A 9 -4.94 -12.29 -10.61
N ALA A 10 -5.30 -11.40 -11.54
CA ALA A 10 -5.14 -9.96 -11.39
C ALA A 10 -5.88 -9.42 -10.16
N ASP A 11 -7.12 -9.86 -9.92
CA ASP A 11 -7.87 -9.41 -8.75
C ASP A 11 -7.28 -9.94 -7.43
N GLY A 12 -6.73 -11.16 -7.44
CA GLY A 12 -5.97 -11.72 -6.33
C GLY A 12 -4.70 -10.93 -6.02
N LEU A 13 -3.94 -10.55 -7.03
CA LEU A 13 -2.73 -9.72 -6.88
C LEU A 13 -3.05 -8.32 -6.37
N ARG A 14 -4.10 -7.70 -6.90
CA ARG A 14 -4.60 -6.40 -6.43
C ARG A 14 -4.94 -6.43 -4.95
N ARG A 15 -5.67 -7.45 -4.50
CA ARG A 15 -6.06 -7.59 -3.09
C ARG A 15 -4.91 -7.97 -2.17
N ARG A 16 -3.95 -8.76 -2.66
CA ARG A 16 -2.85 -9.30 -1.84
C ARG A 16 -1.61 -8.44 -1.80
N PHE A 17 -1.36 -7.65 -2.84
CA PHE A 17 -0.18 -6.80 -2.94
C PHE A 17 -0.56 -5.32 -3.06
N TRP A 18 -1.86 -4.98 -3.01
CA TRP A 18 -2.36 -3.59 -3.06
C TRP A 18 -1.77 -2.80 -4.21
N VAL A 19 -1.62 -3.48 -5.34
CA VAL A 19 -1.11 -2.89 -6.58
C VAL A 19 -2.30 -2.33 -7.35
N GLU A 20 -2.17 -1.11 -7.87
CA GLU A 20 -3.21 -0.46 -8.67
C GLU A 20 -3.68 -1.32 -9.85
N ALA A 21 -4.96 -1.25 -10.20
CA ALA A 21 -5.53 -2.11 -11.25
C ALA A 21 -4.85 -1.90 -12.62
N SER A 22 -4.45 -0.67 -12.92
CA SER A 22 -3.67 -0.29 -14.10
C SER A 22 -2.28 -0.94 -14.09
N MET A 23 -1.59 -0.91 -12.94
CA MET A 23 -0.28 -1.53 -12.76
C MET A 23 -0.36 -3.05 -12.82
N VAL A 24 -1.38 -3.69 -12.23
CA VAL A 24 -1.58 -5.14 -12.33
C VAL A 24 -1.71 -5.59 -13.79
N ARG A 25 -2.44 -4.84 -14.62
CA ARG A 25 -2.54 -5.14 -16.06
C ARG A 25 -1.19 -5.06 -16.76
N GLN A 26 -0.37 -4.06 -16.43
CA GLN A 26 0.99 -3.93 -16.98
C GLN A 26 1.90 -5.08 -16.53
N LEU A 27 1.81 -5.47 -15.25
CA LEU A 27 2.56 -6.59 -14.70
C LEU A 27 2.18 -7.93 -15.35
N VAL A 28 0.89 -8.18 -15.52
CA VAL A 28 0.38 -9.39 -16.19
C VAL A 28 0.86 -9.42 -17.65
N ALA A 29 0.72 -8.31 -18.37
CA ALA A 29 1.17 -8.21 -19.75
C ALA A 29 2.71 -8.33 -19.90
N GLY A 30 3.48 -7.90 -18.89
CA GLY A 30 4.94 -8.07 -18.87
C GLY A 30 5.39 -9.47 -18.43
N ALA A 31 4.52 -10.23 -17.77
CA ALA A 31 4.80 -11.59 -17.31
C ALA A 31 4.47 -12.65 -18.36
N ASP A 32 3.43 -12.43 -19.16
CA ASP A 32 3.06 -13.24 -20.33
C ASP A 32 4.08 -12.99 -21.46
N ARG A 33 5.16 -13.79 -21.47
CA ARG A 33 6.29 -13.57 -22.39
C ARG A 33 6.06 -14.18 -23.76
N ASP A 34 5.25 -15.22 -23.82
CA ASP A 34 4.90 -15.90 -25.06
C ASP A 34 3.61 -15.36 -25.70
N ALA A 35 2.96 -14.39 -25.05
CA ALA A 35 1.73 -13.73 -25.49
C ALA A 35 0.61 -14.76 -25.76
N ASP A 36 0.62 -15.87 -25.03
CA ASP A 36 -0.26 -17.00 -25.27
C ASP A 36 -1.62 -16.87 -24.56
N GLY A 37 -1.81 -15.78 -23.82
CA GLY A 37 -3.04 -15.42 -23.12
C GLY A 37 -3.24 -16.15 -21.78
N GLY A 38 -2.25 -16.92 -21.32
CA GLY A 38 -2.21 -17.55 -20.01
C GLY A 38 -0.87 -17.32 -19.31
N LEU A 39 -0.80 -17.69 -18.03
CA LEU A 39 0.46 -17.65 -17.27
C LEU A 39 0.84 -19.06 -16.86
N GLY A 40 1.98 -19.53 -17.37
CA GLY A 40 2.62 -20.74 -16.88
C GLY A 40 3.16 -20.57 -15.46
N PRO A 41 3.60 -21.65 -14.80
CA PRO A 41 4.11 -21.60 -13.42
C PRO A 41 5.29 -20.63 -13.24
N GLY A 42 6.20 -20.56 -14.21
CA GLY A 42 7.37 -19.66 -14.16
C GLY A 42 6.99 -18.19 -14.36
N GLU A 43 6.05 -17.91 -15.26
CA GLU A 43 5.54 -16.56 -15.52
C GLU A 43 4.68 -16.05 -14.38
N PHE A 44 3.84 -16.93 -13.80
CA PHE A 44 3.12 -16.65 -12.58
C PHE A 44 4.08 -16.32 -11.42
N GLN A 45 5.16 -17.08 -11.26
CA GLN A 45 6.16 -16.79 -10.23
C GLN A 45 6.84 -15.42 -10.45
N ALA A 46 7.19 -15.11 -11.70
CA ALA A 46 7.74 -13.80 -12.06
C ALA A 46 6.74 -12.66 -11.79
N LEU A 47 5.46 -12.87 -12.13
CA LEU A 47 4.37 -11.93 -11.86
C LEU A 47 4.18 -11.67 -10.37
N VAL A 48 4.10 -12.72 -9.54
CA VAL A 48 3.94 -12.58 -8.08
C VAL A 48 5.12 -11.81 -7.49
N ARG A 49 6.34 -12.07 -7.97
CA ARG A 49 7.53 -11.35 -7.53
C ARG A 49 7.47 -9.87 -7.92
N ALA A 50 7.13 -9.57 -9.18
CA ALA A 50 7.01 -8.20 -9.66
C ALA A 50 5.88 -7.44 -8.95
N ALA A 51 4.73 -8.07 -8.72
CA ALA A 51 3.62 -7.47 -7.96
C ALA A 51 4.01 -7.17 -6.50
N ARG A 52 4.84 -8.03 -5.89
CA ARG A 52 5.37 -7.79 -4.55
C ARG A 52 6.36 -6.62 -4.53
N GLU A 53 7.23 -6.52 -5.53
CA GLU A 53 8.21 -5.43 -5.67
C GLU A 53 7.53 -4.08 -5.96
N GLN A 54 6.43 -4.09 -6.73
CA GLN A 54 5.61 -2.91 -7.02
C GLN A 54 4.59 -2.59 -5.92
N SER A 55 4.54 -3.37 -4.84
CA SER A 55 3.60 -3.11 -3.75
C SER A 55 4.03 -1.84 -2.99
N PRO A 56 3.17 -0.82 -2.87
CA PRO A 56 3.47 0.37 -2.08
C PRO A 56 3.61 0.07 -0.58
N PHE A 57 3.18 -1.13 -0.15
CA PHE A 57 3.29 -1.62 1.21
C PHE A 57 4.43 -2.64 1.38
N GLY A 58 5.31 -2.78 0.39
CA GLY A 58 6.50 -3.64 0.46
C GLY A 58 7.39 -3.24 1.64
N GLY A 59 7.50 -4.11 2.65
CA GLY A 59 8.29 -3.87 3.86
C GLY A 59 7.57 -3.06 4.94
N VAL A 60 6.31 -2.71 4.75
CA VAL A 60 5.50 -1.96 5.72
C VAL A 60 4.85 -2.93 6.72
N PRO A 61 4.88 -2.64 8.04
CA PRO A 61 4.23 -3.49 9.01
C PRO A 61 2.71 -3.56 8.77
N PRO A 62 2.07 -4.74 8.88
CA PRO A 62 0.66 -4.93 8.55
C PRO A 62 -0.29 -4.04 9.36
N LYS A 63 0.12 -3.64 10.57
CA LYS A 63 -0.61 -2.64 11.36
C LYS A 63 -0.67 -1.29 10.63
N ALA A 64 0.44 -0.82 10.07
CA ALA A 64 0.49 0.43 9.32
C ALA A 64 -0.35 0.37 8.05
N VAL A 65 -0.29 -0.74 7.30
CA VAL A 65 -1.17 -0.98 6.14
C VAL A 65 -2.65 -0.86 6.52
N ALA A 66 -3.06 -1.47 7.63
CA ALA A 66 -4.43 -1.38 8.11
C ALA A 66 -4.84 0.05 8.53
N PHE A 67 -3.90 0.84 9.06
CA PHE A 67 -4.13 2.25 9.36
C PHE A 67 -4.23 3.12 8.11
N VAL A 68 -3.34 2.92 7.12
CA VAL A 68 -3.44 3.58 5.81
C VAL A 68 -4.81 3.32 5.23
N HIS A 69 -5.21 2.06 5.08
CA HIS A 69 -6.51 1.68 4.52
C HIS A 69 -7.71 2.33 5.24
N LYS A 70 -7.59 2.64 6.53
CA LYS A 70 -8.69 3.24 7.30
C LYS A 70 -8.73 4.77 7.20
N ALA A 71 -7.64 5.38 6.77
CA ALA A 71 -7.43 6.82 6.76
C ALA A 71 -7.40 7.39 5.34
N ASP A 72 -6.80 6.65 4.41
CA ASP A 72 -6.85 6.82 2.97
C ASP A 72 -8.30 6.61 2.49
N ARG A 73 -8.97 7.72 2.16
CA ARG A 73 -10.35 7.76 1.67
C ARG A 73 -10.40 7.91 0.16
N ASN A 74 -9.41 8.55 -0.43
CA ASN A 74 -9.33 8.78 -1.87
C ASN A 74 -8.71 7.57 -2.61
N GLY A 75 -8.13 6.61 -1.88
CA GLY A 75 -7.53 5.38 -2.42
C GLY A 75 -6.20 5.62 -3.12
N ASN A 76 -5.49 6.71 -2.82
CA ASN A 76 -4.21 7.03 -3.45
C ASN A 76 -3.00 6.41 -2.73
N HIS A 77 -3.25 5.60 -1.69
CA HIS A 77 -2.26 4.91 -0.86
C HIS A 77 -1.32 5.83 -0.06
N VAL A 78 -1.59 7.13 0.01
CA VAL A 78 -0.90 8.09 0.86
C VAL A 78 -1.90 8.79 1.76
N ILE A 79 -1.46 9.30 2.90
CA ILE A 79 -2.33 10.10 3.77
C ILE A 79 -1.89 11.56 3.65
N ASP A 80 -2.72 12.39 3.02
CA ASP A 80 -2.42 13.81 2.84
C ASP A 80 -3.60 14.72 3.24
N GLY A 81 -3.31 16.02 3.33
CA GLY A 81 -4.31 17.08 3.52
C GLY A 81 -5.42 16.77 4.55
N ALA A 82 -6.63 16.51 4.04
CA ALA A 82 -7.82 16.25 4.87
C ALA A 82 -7.78 14.87 5.56
N GLU A 83 -7.18 13.86 4.93
CA GLU A 83 -7.06 12.50 5.46
C GLU A 83 -6.13 12.48 6.67
N LEU A 84 -5.04 13.25 6.59
CA LEU A 84 -4.11 13.45 7.69
C LEU A 84 -4.79 14.12 8.90
N GLN A 85 -5.61 15.15 8.68
CA GLN A 85 -6.36 15.79 9.77
C GLN A 85 -7.37 14.84 10.41
N LEU A 86 -8.05 14.02 9.61
CA LEU A 86 -8.96 12.99 10.11
C LEU A 86 -8.19 11.94 10.92
N LEU A 87 -7.00 11.56 10.46
CA LEU A 87 -6.12 10.64 11.18
C LEU A 87 -5.71 11.22 12.53
N ALA A 88 -5.23 12.46 12.57
CA ALA A 88 -4.85 13.15 13.81
C ALA A 88 -6.01 13.19 14.82
N LYS A 89 -7.21 13.60 14.37
CA LYS A 89 -8.42 13.60 15.21
C LYS A 89 -8.78 12.22 15.72
N ARG A 90 -8.65 11.19 14.89
CA ARG A 90 -8.91 9.80 15.28
C ARG A 90 -7.87 9.31 16.30
N PHE A 91 -6.61 9.70 16.16
CA PHE A 91 -5.55 9.38 17.12
C PHE A 91 -5.80 10.06 18.47
N HIS A 92 -6.21 11.32 18.43
CA HIS A 92 -6.61 12.05 19.62
C HIS A 92 -7.80 11.38 20.33
N HIS A 93 -8.88 11.10 19.61
CA HIS A 93 -10.09 10.53 20.20
C HIS A 93 -9.95 9.07 20.62
N ARG A 94 -9.17 8.26 19.91
CA ARG A 94 -9.06 6.80 20.16
C ARG A 94 -7.91 6.45 21.11
N PHE A 95 -6.81 7.19 21.06
CA PHE A 95 -5.59 6.89 21.81
C PHE A 95 -5.19 8.03 22.78
N GLY A 96 -5.94 9.12 22.84
CA GLY A 96 -5.61 10.26 23.71
C GLY A 96 -4.36 11.02 23.25
N VAL A 97 -3.90 10.84 22.02
CA VAL A 97 -2.69 11.48 21.51
C VAL A 97 -2.95 12.97 21.32
N ALA A 98 -2.18 13.82 22.01
CA ALA A 98 -2.24 15.26 21.83
C ALA A 98 -1.87 15.65 20.38
N GLU A 99 -2.54 16.66 19.83
CA GLU A 99 -2.33 17.08 18.45
C GLU A 99 -0.88 17.53 18.19
N GLU A 100 -0.24 18.16 19.17
CA GLU A 100 1.20 18.49 19.11
C GLU A 100 2.10 17.25 19.07
N ARG A 101 1.76 16.19 19.80
CA ARG A 101 2.52 14.93 19.77
C ARG A 101 2.36 14.26 18.41
N PHE A 102 1.15 14.27 17.85
CA PHE A 102 0.89 13.78 16.50
C PHE A 102 1.69 14.57 15.46
N LYS A 103 1.66 15.90 15.49
CA LYS A 103 2.42 16.76 14.56
C LYS A 103 3.93 16.55 14.67
N ARG A 104 4.46 16.36 15.90
CA ARG A 104 5.88 16.03 16.11
C ARG A 104 6.24 14.67 15.52
N ALA A 105 5.44 13.64 15.80
CA ALA A 105 5.66 12.30 15.26
C ALA A 105 5.52 12.26 13.73
N GLN A 106 4.54 12.99 13.18
CA GLN A 106 4.39 13.19 11.74
C GLN A 106 5.64 13.80 11.16
N LYS A 107 6.07 14.98 11.64
CA LYS A 107 7.24 15.67 11.11
C LYS A 107 8.54 14.86 11.25
N ALA A 108 8.64 14.01 12.28
CA ALA A 108 9.78 13.12 12.46
C ALA A 108 9.73 11.86 11.57
N SER A 109 8.56 11.51 11.05
CA SER A 109 8.36 10.34 10.20
C SER A 109 8.26 10.69 8.71
N ASP A 110 7.84 11.91 8.41
CA ASP A 110 7.82 12.57 7.08
C ASP A 110 9.27 12.84 6.65
N ALA A 111 9.88 11.83 6.03
CA ALA A 111 11.30 11.77 5.74
C ALA A 111 11.67 12.63 4.53
N ASP A 112 10.74 12.77 3.57
CA ASP A 112 10.90 13.62 2.40
C ASP A 112 10.35 15.05 2.60
N SER A 113 9.70 15.31 3.75
CA SER A 113 9.13 16.62 4.12
C SER A 113 8.12 17.13 3.09
N ASP A 114 7.41 16.22 2.42
CA ASP A 114 6.39 16.55 1.43
C ASP A 114 5.02 16.85 2.07
N GLY A 115 4.91 16.65 3.40
CA GLY A 115 3.70 16.89 4.19
C GLY A 115 2.64 15.81 4.02
N ARG A 116 2.95 14.72 3.32
CA ARG A 116 2.16 13.51 3.17
C ARG A 116 2.76 12.45 4.09
N LEU A 117 2.00 11.38 4.30
CA LEU A 117 2.51 10.18 4.97
C LEU A 117 2.33 9.01 4.03
N GLN A 118 3.45 8.55 3.49
CA GLN A 118 3.51 7.30 2.77
C GLN A 118 3.31 6.13 3.74
N PRO A 119 2.96 4.93 3.26
CA PRO A 119 2.71 3.78 4.13
C PRO A 119 3.90 3.42 5.03
N GLN A 120 5.11 3.60 4.50
CA GLN A 120 6.37 3.36 5.21
C GLN A 120 6.56 4.36 6.36
N GLU A 121 6.31 5.64 6.08
CA GLU A 121 6.39 6.75 7.03
C GLU A 121 5.29 6.65 8.10
N LEU A 122 4.08 6.22 7.72
CA LEU A 122 3.01 5.96 8.67
C LEU A 122 3.40 4.84 9.64
N GLY A 123 4.11 3.81 9.16
CA GLY A 123 4.67 2.77 10.04
C GLY A 123 5.62 3.33 11.09
N HIS A 124 6.49 4.27 10.68
CA HIS A 124 7.36 5.00 11.61
C HIS A 124 6.56 5.86 12.60
N LEU A 125 5.56 6.60 12.12
CA LEU A 125 4.70 7.44 12.96
C LEU A 125 3.99 6.61 14.02
N LEU A 126 3.40 5.48 13.64
CA LEU A 126 2.72 4.58 14.57
C LEU A 126 3.67 4.02 15.63
N THR A 127 4.92 3.78 15.26
CA THR A 127 5.95 3.30 16.18
C THR A 127 6.38 4.38 17.17
N MET A 128 6.34 5.67 16.79
CA MET A 128 6.61 6.79 17.71
C MET A 128 5.42 7.14 18.63
N LEU A 129 4.19 6.86 18.17
CA LEU A 129 2.96 7.17 18.91
C LEU A 129 2.50 6.04 19.84
N GLY A 130 2.82 4.78 19.52
CA GLY A 130 2.58 3.60 20.36
C GLY A 130 3.54 3.51 21.54
#